data_AF-A0A0E3URN4-F1
#
_entry.id   AF-A0A0E3URN4-F1
#
_cell.length_a   1.000
_cell.length_b   1.000
_cell.length_c   1.000
_cell.angle_alpha   90.00
_cell.angle_beta   90.00
_cell.angle_gamma   90.00
#
_symmetry.space_group_name_H-M   'P 1'
#
loop_
_entity.id
_entity.type
_entity.pdbx_description
1 polymer ?
#
loop_
_entity_poly.entity_id
_entity_poly.type
_entity_poly.pdbx_seq_one_letter_code
_entity_poly.pdbx_strand_id
1 'polypeptide(L)'
;MRTDAADREVVAELTPAEGDWVLTKWRYSAFFRSDLLERMRAAGRDQLVLCGVYAHVGVLATALEAFTNDIQTFLAADALGDFSEAHHRLALDYAAQRCAVVLPSAEVFI
;
A
#
# COMPACT_ATOMS: atom_id res chain seq x y z
N MET A 1 -15.67 -16.17 -4.76
CA MET A 1 -15.55 -15.02 -3.85
C MET A 1 -16.87 -14.27 -3.93
N ARG A 2 -17.52 -13.99 -2.81
CA ARG A 2 -18.76 -13.19 -2.81
C ARG A 2 -18.43 -11.75 -3.21
N THR A 3 -19.38 -11.06 -3.83
CA THR A 3 -19.23 -9.67 -4.28
C THR A 3 -20.24 -8.76 -3.61
N ASP A 4 -20.77 -9.19 -2.46
CA ASP A 4 -21.69 -8.41 -1.66
C ASP A 4 -21.05 -7.07 -1.29
N ALA A 5 -21.84 -6.00 -1.27
CA ALA A 5 -21.32 -4.66 -1.01
C ALA A 5 -20.64 -4.59 0.36
N ALA A 6 -21.25 -5.19 1.37
CA ALA A 6 -20.74 -5.25 2.74
C ALA A 6 -19.34 -5.88 2.87
N ASP A 7 -18.96 -6.81 1.98
CA ASP A 7 -17.62 -7.43 1.99
C ASP A 7 -16.55 -6.55 1.30
N ARG A 8 -16.96 -5.52 0.54
CA ARG A 8 -16.09 -4.70 -0.32
C ARG A 8 -15.97 -3.25 0.11
N GLU A 9 -16.81 -2.81 1.05
CA GLU A 9 -16.77 -1.47 1.60
C GLU A 9 -15.49 -1.26 2.42
N VAL A 10 -14.96 -0.04 2.36
CA VAL A 10 -13.88 0.38 3.27
C VAL A 10 -14.47 0.50 4.68
N VAL A 11 -13.71 0.12 5.69
CA VAL A 11 -14.14 0.24 7.10
C VAL A 11 -14.47 1.68 7.45
N ALA A 12 -15.46 1.89 8.32
CA ALA A 12 -16.02 3.21 8.60
C ALA A 12 -14.96 4.23 9.06
N GLU A 13 -13.98 3.79 9.84
CA GLU A 13 -12.88 4.59 10.37
C GLU A 13 -11.92 5.11 9.29
N LEU A 14 -11.93 4.49 8.11
CA LEU A 14 -11.10 4.84 6.95
C LEU A 14 -11.95 5.26 5.75
N THR A 15 -13.17 5.76 5.98
CA THR A 15 -14.06 6.25 4.92
C THR A 15 -13.32 7.31 4.08
N PRO A 16 -13.20 7.14 2.74
CA PRO A 16 -12.54 8.12 1.89
C PRO A 16 -13.21 9.49 1.93
N ALA A 17 -12.42 10.55 1.99
CA ALA A 17 -12.87 11.93 1.91
C ALA A 17 -13.12 12.36 0.45
N GLU A 18 -13.76 13.52 0.29
CA GLU A 18 -13.89 14.14 -1.02
C GLU A 18 -12.50 14.45 -1.61
N GLY A 19 -12.28 14.01 -2.85
CA GLY A 19 -11.00 14.17 -3.55
C GLY A 19 -10.04 12.99 -3.41
N ASP A 20 -10.30 12.04 -2.51
CA ASP A 20 -9.49 10.82 -2.39
C ASP A 20 -9.63 9.92 -3.62
N TRP A 21 -8.52 9.35 -4.06
CA TRP A 21 -8.53 8.40 -5.18
C TRP A 21 -8.93 7.01 -4.70
N VAL A 22 -10.13 6.58 -5.06
CA VAL A 22 -10.59 5.20 -4.87
C VAL A 22 -10.29 4.39 -6.14
N LEU A 23 -9.50 3.33 -5.99
CA LEU A 23 -9.02 2.51 -7.09
C LEU A 23 -9.59 1.09 -7.01
N THR A 24 -9.99 0.54 -8.16
CA THR A 24 -10.34 -0.89 -8.23
C THR A 24 -9.07 -1.73 -8.26
N LYS A 25 -8.91 -2.59 -7.27
CA LYS A 25 -7.73 -3.46 -7.13
C LYS A 25 -7.98 -4.84 -7.74
N TRP A 26 -7.35 -5.13 -8.88
CA TRP A 26 -7.56 -6.38 -9.61
C TRP A 26 -6.63 -7.52 -9.18
N ARG A 27 -5.41 -7.21 -8.74
CA ARG A 27 -4.37 -8.17 -8.34
C ARG A 27 -3.57 -7.62 -7.14
N TYR A 28 -2.52 -8.34 -6.75
CA TYR A 28 -1.74 -8.04 -5.55
C TYR A 28 -1.16 -6.63 -5.55
N SER A 29 -0.63 -6.13 -6.67
CA SER A 29 -0.17 -4.75 -6.74
C SER A 29 -1.33 -3.78 -6.97
N ALA A 30 -1.28 -2.59 -6.35
CA ALA A 30 -2.23 -1.52 -6.60
C ALA A 30 -2.05 -0.87 -7.98
N PHE A 31 -0.90 -1.03 -8.61
CA PHE A 31 -0.61 -0.52 -9.96
C PHE A 31 -1.15 -1.42 -11.07
N PHE A 32 -1.38 -2.71 -10.78
CA PHE A 32 -1.78 -3.67 -11.79
C PHE A 32 -3.19 -3.38 -12.32
N ARG A 33 -3.27 -2.95 -13.58
CA ARG A 33 -4.53 -2.56 -14.26
C ARG A 33 -5.30 -1.48 -13.51
N SER A 34 -4.58 -0.54 -12.91
CA SER A 34 -5.15 0.71 -12.38
C SER A 34 -4.48 1.91 -13.06
N ASP A 35 -5.02 3.09 -12.82
CA ASP A 35 -4.47 4.37 -13.24
C ASP A 35 -3.61 5.04 -12.14
N LEU A 36 -3.21 4.31 -11.09
CA LEU A 36 -2.45 4.86 -9.97
C LEU A 36 -1.16 5.55 -10.43
N LEU A 37 -0.35 4.88 -11.26
CA LEU A 37 0.92 5.44 -11.74
C LEU A 37 0.68 6.71 -12.56
N GLU A 38 -0.29 6.68 -13.48
CA GLU A 38 -0.64 7.83 -14.32
C GLU A 38 -1.08 9.02 -13.46
N ARG A 39 -1.97 8.80 -12.49
CA ARG A 39 -2.44 9.85 -11.57
C ARG A 39 -1.30 10.43 -10.72
N MET A 40 -0.43 9.59 -10.19
CA MET A 40 0.74 10.05 -9.42
C MET A 40 1.65 10.94 -10.26
N ARG A 41 1.96 10.52 -11.50
CA ARG A 41 2.78 11.31 -12.42
C ARG A 41 2.11 12.63 -12.81
N ALA A 42 0.82 12.61 -13.13
CA ALA A 42 0.06 13.81 -13.46
C ALA A 42 -0.01 14.80 -12.29
N ALA A 43 -0.05 14.29 -11.06
CA ALA A 43 -0.03 15.10 -9.84
C ALA A 43 1.38 15.55 -9.40
N GLY A 44 2.43 15.15 -10.13
CA GLY A 44 3.82 15.44 -9.74
C GLY A 44 4.25 14.78 -8.42
N ARG A 45 3.65 13.64 -8.07
CA ARG A 45 3.96 12.89 -6.84
C ARG A 45 4.87 11.70 -7.17
N ASP A 46 6.00 11.62 -6.49
CA ASP A 46 7.05 10.60 -6.66
C ASP A 46 7.38 9.82 -5.38
N GLN A 47 6.60 10.03 -4.32
CA GLN A 47 6.67 9.29 -3.06
C GLN A 47 5.33 8.59 -2.77
N LEU A 48 5.40 7.38 -2.19
CA LEU A 48 4.23 6.58 -1.82
C LEU A 48 4.39 6.00 -0.42
N VAL A 49 3.47 6.35 0.47
CA VAL A 49 3.33 5.73 1.80
C VAL A 49 2.31 4.61 1.71
N LEU A 50 2.64 3.44 2.27
CA LEU A 50 1.80 2.25 2.26
C LEU A 50 1.37 1.85 3.68
N CYS A 51 0.08 1.57 3.81
CA CYS A 51 -0.58 0.96 4.98
C CYS A 51 -1.61 -0.09 4.52
N GLY A 52 -2.22 -0.82 5.45
CA GLY A 52 -3.30 -1.77 5.19
C GLY A 52 -2.85 -3.24 5.18
N VAL A 53 -3.54 -4.08 4.41
CA VAL A 53 -3.39 -5.55 4.46
C VAL A 53 -3.37 -6.20 3.06
N TYR A 54 -2.74 -7.36 2.88
CA TYR A 54 -1.80 -8.03 3.80
C TYR A 54 -0.36 -7.66 3.47
N ALA A 55 0.46 -7.46 4.50
CA ALA A 55 1.82 -6.93 4.38
C ALA A 55 2.68 -7.70 3.37
N HIS A 56 2.82 -9.02 3.52
CA HIS A 56 3.68 -9.84 2.66
C HIS A 56 3.12 -10.12 1.25
N VAL A 57 1.84 -9.83 1.00
CA VAL A 57 1.20 -10.11 -0.30
C VAL A 57 1.00 -8.83 -1.10
N GLY A 58 -0.08 -8.11 -0.84
CA GLY A 58 -0.52 -7.01 -1.68
C GLY A 58 0.30 -5.74 -1.43
N VAL A 59 0.63 -5.48 -0.18
CA VAL A 59 1.43 -4.32 0.20
C VAL A 59 2.85 -4.47 -0.34
N LEU A 60 3.53 -5.59 -0.07
CA LEU A 60 4.87 -5.84 -0.59
C LEU A 60 4.93 -5.86 -2.12
N ALA A 61 3.95 -6.47 -2.79
CA ALA A 61 3.87 -6.43 -4.25
C ALA A 61 3.72 -5.00 -4.79
N THR A 62 2.90 -4.17 -4.13
CA THR A 62 2.74 -2.75 -4.48
C THR A 62 4.04 -1.97 -4.24
N ALA A 63 4.74 -2.25 -3.14
CA ALA A 63 6.01 -1.60 -2.81
C ALA A 63 7.11 -1.91 -3.83
N LEU A 64 7.21 -3.17 -4.25
CA LEU A 64 8.15 -3.58 -5.29
C LEU A 64 7.86 -2.90 -6.62
N GLU A 65 6.59 -2.80 -7.02
CA GLU A 65 6.22 -2.16 -8.28
C GLU A 65 6.38 -0.64 -8.22
N ALA A 66 6.09 0.00 -7.07
CA ALA A 66 6.40 1.41 -6.85
C ALA A 66 7.90 1.69 -7.01
N PHE A 67 8.74 0.94 -6.29
CA PHE A 67 10.20 1.04 -6.39
C PHE A 67 10.71 0.81 -7.81
N THR A 68 10.18 -0.20 -8.51
CA THR A 68 10.53 -0.50 -9.91
C THR A 68 10.19 0.65 -10.86
N ASN A 69 9.23 1.50 -10.49
CA ASN A 69 8.85 2.70 -11.24
C ASN A 69 9.52 3.96 -10.68
N ASP A 70 10.62 3.87 -9.95
CA ASP A 70 11.34 5.01 -9.36
C ASP A 70 10.46 5.88 -8.44
N ILE A 71 9.50 5.26 -7.75
CA ILE A 71 8.69 5.90 -6.71
C ILE A 71 9.30 5.57 -5.35
N GLN A 72 9.66 6.61 -4.59
CA GLN A 72 10.22 6.44 -3.24
C GLN A 72 9.13 5.89 -2.32
N THR A 73 9.34 4.68 -1.82
CA THR A 73 8.28 3.95 -1.11
C THR A 73 8.59 3.91 0.38
N PHE A 74 7.54 4.11 1.19
CA PHE A 74 7.59 4.10 2.64
C PHE A 74 6.53 3.14 3.18
N LEU A 75 6.89 2.24 4.10
CA LEU A 75 5.95 1.38 4.80
C LEU A 75 5.78 1.88 6.23
N ALA A 76 4.55 2.21 6.61
CA ALA A 76 4.17 2.50 7.98
C ALA A 76 4.00 1.18 8.75
N ALA A 77 5.08 0.70 9.38
CA ALA A 77 5.24 -0.67 9.87
C ALA A 77 4.17 -1.11 10.88
N ASP A 78 3.65 -0.20 11.69
CA ASP A 78 2.60 -0.40 12.69
C ASP A 78 1.19 -0.17 12.14
N ALA A 79 1.06 0.31 10.89
CA ALA A 79 -0.19 0.46 10.15
C ALA A 79 -0.38 -0.66 9.11
N LEU A 80 0.35 -1.76 9.25
CA LEU A 80 0.28 -2.96 8.41
C LEU A 80 -0.25 -4.16 9.20
N GLY A 81 -1.08 -4.95 8.54
CA GLY A 81 -1.58 -6.22 9.09
C GLY A 81 -1.21 -7.40 8.20
N ASP A 82 -1.07 -8.57 8.81
CA ASP A 82 -0.75 -9.81 8.11
C ASP A 82 -1.38 -11.04 8.79
N PHE A 83 -1.30 -12.20 8.14
CA PHE A 83 -1.80 -13.48 8.64
C PHE A 83 -1.09 -13.95 9.91
N SER A 84 0.17 -13.57 10.09
CA SER A 84 0.94 -13.86 11.30
C SER A 84 2.07 -12.84 11.47
N GLU A 85 2.59 -12.75 12.70
CA GLU A 85 3.76 -11.92 13.00
C GLU A 85 4.98 -12.29 12.13
N ALA A 86 5.16 -13.57 11.82
CA ALA A 86 6.26 -14.04 10.98
C ALA A 86 6.16 -13.53 9.53
N HIS A 87 4.95 -13.56 8.93
CA HIS A 87 4.73 -13.00 7.60
C HIS A 87 4.89 -11.48 7.60
N HIS A 88 4.36 -10.83 8.64
CA HIS A 88 4.52 -9.39 8.83
C HIS A 88 6.01 -9.01 8.88
N ARG A 89 6.80 -9.68 9.73
CA ARG A 89 8.25 -9.45 9.85
C ARG A 89 8.98 -9.70 8.53
N LEU A 90 8.65 -10.77 7.82
CA LEU A 90 9.22 -11.07 6.50
C LEU A 90 8.99 -9.91 5.52
N ALA A 91 7.78 -9.36 5.49
CA ALA A 91 7.45 -8.25 4.60
C ALA A 91 8.28 -7.00 4.92
N LEU A 92 8.39 -6.64 6.21
CA LEU A 92 9.17 -5.51 6.67
C LEU A 92 10.66 -5.68 6.35
N ASP A 93 11.23 -6.84 6.68
CA ASP A 93 12.65 -7.12 6.47
C ASP A 93 13.00 -7.11 4.98
N TYR A 94 12.14 -7.69 4.12
CA TYR A 94 12.36 -7.67 2.68
C TYR A 94 12.28 -6.23 2.15
N ALA A 95 11.23 -5.49 2.52
CA ALA A 95 11.00 -4.13 2.03
C ALA A 95 12.16 -3.21 2.39
N ALA A 96 12.59 -3.22 3.67
CA ALA A 96 13.69 -2.41 4.18
C ALA A 96 15.01 -2.62 3.42
N GLN A 97 15.27 -3.84 2.95
CA GLN A 97 16.51 -4.15 2.25
C GLN A 97 16.43 -4.03 0.73
N ARG A 98 15.23 -3.83 0.14
CA ARG A 98 15.04 -3.99 -1.30
C ARG A 98 14.25 -2.89 -1.98
N CYS A 99 13.20 -2.35 -1.36
CA CYS A 99 12.24 -1.52 -2.09
C CYS A 99 11.60 -0.37 -1.30
N ALA A 100 11.79 -0.26 0.00
CA ALA A 100 11.15 0.79 0.78
C ALA A 100 11.91 1.16 2.05
N VAL A 101 11.67 2.38 2.54
CA VAL A 101 12.00 2.78 3.91
C VAL A 101 10.88 2.27 4.84
N VAL A 102 11.25 1.65 5.96
CA VAL A 102 10.31 1.08 6.93
C VAL A 102 10.41 1.84 8.24
N LEU A 103 9.30 2.46 8.67
CA LEU A 103 9.24 3.34 9.85
C LEU A 103 7.90 3.13 10.59
N PRO A 104 7.81 3.44 11.89
CA PRO A 104 6.52 3.55 12.56
C PRO A 104 5.72 4.73 11.99
N SER A 105 4.40 4.62 11.97
CA SER A 105 3.46 5.60 11.40
C SER A 105 3.68 7.02 11.93
N ALA A 106 4.06 7.15 13.20
CA ALA A 106 4.37 8.44 13.83
C ALA A 106 5.57 9.17 13.18
N GLU A 107 6.51 8.44 12.58
CA GLU A 107 7.75 8.99 12.00
C GLU A 107 7.65 9.23 10.48
N VAL A 108 6.53 8.84 9.84
CA VAL A 108 6.38 8.93 8.38
C VAL A 108 6.23 10.38 7.88
N PHE A 109 5.63 11.26 8.69
CA PHE A 109 5.24 12.61 8.30
C PHE A 109 6.07 13.73 8.94
N ILE A 110 7.17 13.36 9.61
CA ILE A 110 8.05 14.31 10.31
C ILE A 110 9.14 14.81 9.36
#